data_AF-S1QWN0-F1
#
_entry.id   AF-S1QWN0-F1
#
_cell.length_a   1.000
_cell.length_b   1.000
_cell.length_c   1.000
_cell.angle_alpha   90.00
_cell.angle_beta   90.00
_cell.angle_gamma   90.00
#
_symmetry.space_group_name_H-M   'P 1'
#
loop_
_entity.id
_entity.type
_entity.pdbx_description
1 polymer ?
#
loop_
_entity_poly.entity_id
_entity_poly.type
_entity_poly.pdbx_seq_one_letter_code
_entity_poly.pdbx_strand_id
1 'polypeptide(L)' 'MAMRRTIETRFSELCRLFNIEHTLARSLAGLQLRIEQIILANNLRYFEMN' A
#
# COMPACT_ATOMS: atom_id res chain seq x y z
N MET A 1 -13.60 10.95 13.98
CA MET A 1 -13.21 9.60 14.44
C MET A 1 -13.13 8.57 13.31
N ALA A 2 -14.08 8.53 12.35
CA ALA A 2 -14.08 7.52 11.28
C ALA A 2 -12.84 7.59 10.34
N MET A 3 -12.46 8.79 9.88
CA MET A 3 -11.37 8.96 8.91
C MET A 3 -10.02 8.45 9.43
N ARG A 4 -9.69 8.73 10.70
CA ARG A 4 -8.45 8.24 11.33
C ARG A 4 -8.39 6.71 11.33
N ARG A 5 -9.47 6.05 11.77
CA ARG A 5 -9.56 4.59 11.79
C ARG A 5 -9.45 4.01 10.37
N THR A 6 -10.06 4.67 9.38
CA THR A 6 -9.92 4.25 7.97
C THR A 6 -8.47 4.31 7.51
N ILE A 7 -7.75 5.40 7.78
CA ILE A 7 -6.34 5.54 7.43
C ILE A 7 -5.51 4.45 8.10
N GLU A 8 -5.66 4.27 9.42
CA GLU A 8 -4.94 3.24 10.19
C GLU A 8 -5.20 1.83 9.66
N THR A 9 -6.45 1.51 9.28
CA THR A 9 -6.82 0.22 8.70
C THR A 9 -6.12 -0.01 7.35
N ARG A 10 -6.16 1.00 6.47
CA ARG A 10 -5.51 0.92 5.14
C ARG A 10 -4.01 0.76 5.26
N PHE A 11 -3.36 1.46 6.19
CA PHE A 11 -1.94 1.27 6.45
C PHE A 11 -1.65 -0.14 6.97
N SER A 12 -2.43 -0.65 7.92
CA SER A 12 -2.26 -2.01 8.43
C SER A 12 -2.39 -3.07 7.34
N GLU A 13 -3.34 -2.91 6.42
CA GLU A 13 -3.50 -3.77 5.25
C GLU A 13 -2.28 -3.72 4.33
N LEU A 14 -1.80 -2.52 4.00
CA LEU A 14 -0.63 -2.36 3.16
C LEU A 14 0.63 -2.99 3.78
N CYS A 15 0.83 -2.84 5.08
CA CYS A 15 1.93 -3.50 5.80
C CYS A 15 1.79 -5.03 5.75
N ARG A 16 0.60 -5.56 6.03
CA ARG A 16 0.37 -7.02 6.05
C ARG A 16 0.49 -7.67 4.67
N LEU A 17 0.02 -7.01 3.63
CA LEU A 17 -0.13 -7.60 2.29
C LEU A 17 1.08 -7.34 1.39
N PHE A 18 1.74 -6.20 1.56
CA PHE A 18 2.80 -5.75 0.67
C PHE A 18 4.11 -5.46 1.38
N ASN A 19 4.15 -5.57 2.71
CA ASN A 19 5.32 -5.32 3.54
C ASN A 19 5.96 -3.95 3.26
N ILE A 20 5.12 -2.90 3.15
CA ILE A 20 5.55 -1.55 2.73
C ILE A 20 6.64 -0.96 3.64
N GLU A 21 6.67 -1.35 4.91
CA GLU A 21 7.66 -0.92 5.90
C GLU A 21 9.08 -1.39 5.58
N HIS A 22 9.21 -2.49 4.83
CA HIS A 22 10.48 -3.11 4.47
C HIS A 22 10.61 -3.23 2.95
N THR A 23 10.31 -2.14 2.24
CA THR A 23 10.45 -2.10 0.79
C THR A 23 11.92 -2.05 0.39
N LEU A 24 12.43 -3.16 -0.15
CA LEU A 24 13.80 -3.24 -0.68
C LEU A 24 13.91 -2.53 -2.02
N ALA A 25 14.44 -1.30 -2.02
CA ALA A 25 14.74 -0.54 -3.21
C ALA A 25 16.21 -0.08 -3.21
N ARG A 26 16.88 -0.19 -4.37
CA ARG A 26 18.29 0.20 -4.57
C ARG A 26 18.46 1.63 -5.08
N SER A 27 17.36 2.35 -5.28
CA SER A 27 17.32 3.75 -5.71
C SER A 27 15.99 4.39 -5.32
N LEU A 28 15.96 5.73 -5.26
CA LEU A 28 14.74 6.49 -5.02
C LEU A 28 13.68 6.21 -6.10
N ALA A 29 14.08 6.18 -7.37
CA ALA A 29 13.18 5.85 -8.48
C ALA A 29 12.59 4.44 -8.35
N GLY A 30 13.40 3.47 -7.93
CA GLY A 30 12.93 2.11 -7.66
C GLY A 30 11.96 2.04 -6.48
N LEU A 31 12.19 2.84 -5.43
CA LEU A 31 11.29 2.94 -4.29
C LEU A 31 9.95 3.56 -4.71
N GLN A 32 9.97 4.66 -5.47
CA GLN A 32 8.75 5.29 -6.00
C GLN A 32 7.95 4.32 -6.85
N LEU A 33 8.58 3.67 -7.83
CA LEU A 33 7.93 2.69 -8.70
C LEU A 33 7.32 1.54 -7.90
N ARG A 34 8.02 1.05 -6.86
CA ARG A 34 7.51 -0.01 -6.01
C ARG A 34 6.31 0.42 -5.18
N ILE A 35 6.30 1.64 -4.65
CA ILE A 35 5.16 2.21 -3.92
C ILE A 35 3.95 2.36 -4.87
N GLU A 36 4.16 2.89 -6.07
CA GLU A 36 3.10 3.06 -7.07
C GLU A 36 2.46 1.71 -7.45
N GLN A 37 3.28 0.67 -7.67
CA GLN A 37 2.81 -0.70 -7.93
C GLN A 37 1.96 -1.25 -6.78
N ILE A 38 2.37 -1.02 -5.54
CA ILE A 38 1.65 -1.49 -4.35
C ILE A 38 0.29 -0.78 -4.23
N ILE A 39 0.25 0.53 -4.44
CA ILE A 39 -0.99 1.32 -4.42
C ILE A 39 -1.93 0.83 -5.52
N LEU A 40 -1.43 0.61 -6.74
CA LEU A 40 -2.22 0.08 -7.85
C LEU A 40 -2.81 -1.30 -7.51
N ALA A 41 -1.99 -2.24 -7.03
CA ALA A 41 -2.45 -3.57 -6.66
C ALA A 41 -3.50 -3.53 -5.54
N ASN A 42 -3.32 -2.66 -4.54
CA ASN A 42 -4.31 -2.44 -3.50
C ASN A 42 -5.65 -1.94 -4.06
N ASN A 43 -5.61 -0.93 -4.94
CA ASN A 43 -6.83 -0.37 -5.53
C ASN A 43 -7.57 -1.37 -6.43
N LEU A 44 -6.83 -2.16 -7.22
CA LEU A 44 -7.42 -3.22 -8.05
C LEU A 44 -8.14 -4.27 -7.20
N ARG A 45 -7.56 -4.68 -6.06
CA ARG A 45 -8.24 -5.59 -5.13
C ARG A 45 -9.53 -5.02 -4.57
N TYR A 46 -9.56 -3.72 -4.26
CA TYR A 46 -10.79 -3.06 -3.83
C TYR A 46 -11.82 -2.97 -4.95
N PHE A 47 -11.39 -2.87 -6.20
CA PHE A 47 -12.28 -2.91 -7.37
C PHE A 47 -12.85 -4.31 -7.62
N GLU A 48 -12.04 -5.38 -7.50
CA GLU A 48 -12.51 -6.76 -7.67
C GLU A 48 -13.43 -7.26 -6.55
N MET A 49 -13.34 -6.67 -5.36
CA MET A 49 -14.14 -7.04 -4.19
C MET A 49 -15.47 -6.27 -4.06
N ASN A 50 -15.70 -5.24 -4.90
CA ASN A 50 -16.92 -4.41 -4.93
C ASN A 50 -17.79 -4.74 -6.14
#